data_AF-K2BF64-F1
#
_entry.id   AF-K2BF64-F1
#
_cell.length_a   1.000
_cell.length_b   1.000
_cell.length_c   1.000
_cell.angle_alpha   90.00
_cell.angle_beta   90.00
_cell.angle_gamma   90.00
#
_symmetry.space_group_name_H-M   'P 1'
#
loop_
_entity.id
_entity.type
_entity.pdbx_description
1 polymer ?
#
loop_
_entity_poly.entity_id
_entity_poly.type
_entity_poly.pdbx_seq_one_letter_code
_entity_poly.pdbx_strand_id
1 'polypeptide(L)'
;MVVGPTAIAGVTSARHQGLAMTLWSSFFGVTYAALAYFAPGLIAAAGPSALFLAHGGWMLGCLGLLWLLMPADPPHAAPQGQGNLLAQHLAIYASPYLAAPAMGFVCYTVTYVAVLTLLPAVVTPGWGGFVGVAMPLVSIVVSLTFGVWLLSWLKAYRLVQLGFAAAILASLGLWAAWGQGAAEAGFALCLAAALGVVQGASFASLAQLNPSAEDRARGAGAIAQLGDLGTTTG
;
A
#
# COMPACT_ATOMS: atom_id res chain seq x y z
N MET A 1 -0.97 -12.13 0.73
CA MET A 1 -2.05 -11.67 1.63
C MET A 1 -3.38 -11.49 0.89
N VAL A 2 -3.87 -12.51 0.19
CA VAL A 2 -4.98 -12.32 -0.77
C VAL A 2 -6.34 -12.25 -0.09
N VAL A 3 -6.56 -13.03 0.99
CA VAL A 3 -7.88 -13.21 1.63
C VAL A 3 -8.38 -11.94 2.34
N GLY A 4 -7.50 -11.15 2.98
CA GLY A 4 -7.90 -9.96 3.73
C GLY A 4 -8.61 -8.90 2.87
N PRO A 5 -7.94 -8.33 1.85
CA PRO A 5 -8.56 -7.33 1.00
C PRO A 5 -9.75 -7.86 0.19
N THR A 6 -9.76 -9.13 -0.22
CA THR A 6 -10.92 -9.72 -0.91
C THR A 6 -12.12 -9.90 0.03
N ALA A 7 -11.91 -10.33 1.27
CA ALA A 7 -12.95 -10.43 2.28
C ALA A 7 -13.53 -9.05 2.61
N ILE A 8 -12.67 -8.04 2.83
CA ILE A 8 -13.08 -6.65 3.08
C ILE A 8 -13.91 -6.12 1.90
N ALA A 9 -13.44 -6.29 0.66
CA ALA A 9 -14.16 -5.86 -0.52
C ALA A 9 -15.50 -6.59 -0.70
N GLY A 10 -15.57 -7.88 -0.34
CA GLY A 10 -16.77 -8.72 -0.46
C GLY A 10 -17.89 -8.32 0.50
N VAL A 11 -17.57 -7.89 1.72
CA VAL A 11 -18.56 -7.45 2.71
C VAL A 11 -18.87 -5.95 2.64
N THR A 12 -18.03 -5.16 1.94
CA THR A 12 -18.20 -3.71 1.81
C THR A 12 -19.10 -3.36 0.63
N SER A 13 -20.15 -2.55 0.87
CA SER A 13 -21.00 -2.02 -0.21
C SER A 13 -20.19 -1.25 -1.26
N ALA A 14 -20.57 -1.33 -2.54
CA ALA A 14 -19.85 -0.72 -3.66
C ALA A 14 -19.50 0.77 -3.46
N ARG A 15 -20.37 1.53 -2.79
CA ARG A 15 -20.14 2.96 -2.46
C ARG A 15 -18.92 3.18 -1.55
N HIS A 16 -18.63 2.25 -0.65
CA HIS A 16 -17.58 2.39 0.37
C HIS A 16 -16.32 1.56 0.07
N GLN A 17 -16.32 0.74 -0.99
CA GLN A 17 -15.20 -0.13 -1.33
C GLN A 17 -13.89 0.67 -1.54
N GLY A 18 -13.94 1.82 -2.20
CA GLY A 18 -12.76 2.68 -2.37
C GLY A 18 -12.16 3.10 -1.03
N LEU A 19 -12.98 3.63 -0.11
CA LEU A 19 -12.55 4.05 1.22
C LEU A 19 -12.00 2.87 2.04
N ALA A 20 -12.69 1.73 2.03
CA ALA A 20 -12.26 0.53 2.76
C ALA A 20 -10.89 0.03 2.26
N MET A 21 -10.66 0.07 0.94
CA MET A 21 -9.38 -0.33 0.35
C MET A 21 -8.26 0.67 0.63
N THR A 22 -8.55 1.98 0.71
CA THR A 22 -7.56 2.99 1.14
C THR A 22 -7.25 2.89 2.64
N LEU A 23 -8.26 2.61 3.47
CA LEU A 23 -8.05 2.36 4.90
C LEU A 23 -7.20 1.10 5.10
N TRP A 24 -7.52 0.03 4.37
CA TRP A 24 -6.69 -1.17 4.33
C TRP A 24 -5.26 -0.81 3.93
N SER A 25 -5.04 -0.13 2.80
CA SER A 25 -3.69 0.20 2.34
C SER A 25 -2.88 1.07 3.32
N SER A 26 -3.55 1.81 4.21
CA SER A 26 -2.92 2.61 5.27
C SER A 26 -2.25 1.78 6.37
N PHE A 27 -2.65 0.51 6.58
CA PHE A 27 -2.06 -0.33 7.64
C PHE A 27 -0.54 -0.45 7.49
N PHE A 28 -0.03 -0.50 6.25
CA PHE A 28 1.39 -0.56 5.97
C PHE A 28 2.12 0.66 6.54
N GLY A 29 1.64 1.86 6.22
CA GLY A 29 2.23 3.09 6.73
C GLY A 29 2.19 3.16 8.26
N VAL A 30 1.07 2.80 8.88
CA VAL A 30 0.94 2.78 10.34
C VAL A 30 1.96 1.82 10.96
N THR A 31 2.12 0.64 10.37
CA THR A 31 3.08 -0.37 10.85
C THR A 31 4.52 0.10 10.69
N TYR A 32 4.89 0.69 9.55
CA TYR A 32 6.21 1.29 9.36
C TYR A 32 6.49 2.42 10.35
N ALA A 33 5.54 3.34 10.55
CA ALA A 33 5.68 4.45 11.49
C ALA A 33 5.84 3.94 12.93
N ALA A 34 5.01 2.99 13.34
CA ALA A 34 5.06 2.38 14.67
C ALA A 34 6.39 1.65 14.89
N LEU A 35 6.85 0.85 13.93
CA LEU A 35 8.13 0.14 14.05
C LEU A 35 9.32 1.13 14.07
N ALA A 36 9.32 2.15 13.21
CA ALA A 36 10.36 3.17 13.20
C ALA A 36 10.46 3.92 14.55
N TYR A 37 9.32 4.12 15.23
CA TYR A 37 9.28 4.80 16.53
C TYR A 37 9.62 3.87 17.70
N PHE A 38 8.96 2.71 17.81
CA PHE A 38 9.04 1.85 19.00
C PHE A 38 10.17 0.82 18.95
N ALA A 39 10.50 0.28 17.76
CA ALA A 39 11.44 -0.83 17.65
C ALA A 39 12.85 -0.46 18.16
N PRO A 40 13.44 0.72 17.86
CA PRO A 40 14.76 1.07 18.36
C PRO A 40 14.85 1.03 19.89
N GLY A 41 13.85 1.58 20.59
CA GLY A 41 13.80 1.57 22.05
C GLY A 41 13.63 0.18 22.64
N LEU A 42 12.75 -0.64 22.06
CA LEU A 42 12.54 -2.01 22.51
C LEU A 42 13.80 -2.88 22.28
N ILE A 43 14.44 -2.75 21.11
CA ILE A 43 15.67 -3.48 20.79
C ILE A 43 16.80 -3.07 21.73
N ALA A 44 16.94 -1.78 22.03
CA ALA A 44 17.95 -1.31 22.97
C ALA A 44 17.72 -1.84 24.40
N ALA A 45 16.45 -1.98 24.83
CA ALA A 45 16.11 -2.40 26.18
C ALA A 45 16.11 -3.93 26.38
N ALA A 46 15.63 -4.70 25.39
CA ALA A 46 15.34 -6.13 25.54
C ALA A 46 15.86 -7.00 24.38
N GLY A 47 16.59 -6.40 23.43
CA GLY A 47 17.13 -7.08 22.26
C GLY A 47 16.11 -7.35 21.15
N PRO A 48 16.56 -7.85 19.99
CA PRO A 48 15.69 -8.09 18.82
C PRO A 48 14.62 -9.17 19.05
N SER A 49 14.88 -10.15 19.92
CA SER A 49 13.94 -11.23 20.22
C SER A 49 12.63 -10.71 20.84
N ALA A 50 12.70 -9.64 21.63
CA ALA A 50 11.52 -9.01 22.22
C ALA A 50 10.54 -8.49 21.16
N LEU A 51 11.05 -7.98 20.04
CA LEU A 51 10.21 -7.53 18.92
C LEU A 51 9.42 -8.70 18.31
N PHE A 52 10.08 -9.85 18.10
CA PHE A 52 9.43 -11.05 17.56
C PHE A 52 8.41 -11.64 18.53
N LEU A 53 8.70 -11.64 19.83
CA LEU A 53 7.75 -12.08 20.85
C LEU A 53 6.53 -11.16 20.93
N ALA A 54 6.74 -9.83 20.90
CA ALA A 54 5.66 -8.85 20.86
C ALA A 54 4.78 -9.04 19.60
N HIS A 55 5.41 -9.28 18.45
CA HIS A 55 4.70 -9.59 17.21
C HIS A 55 3.90 -10.90 17.31
N GLY A 56 4.48 -11.96 17.88
CA GLY A 56 3.78 -13.23 18.13
C GLY A 56 2.56 -13.07 19.03
N GLY A 57 2.70 -12.32 20.12
CA GLY A 57 1.59 -11.97 21.01
C GLY A 57 0.49 -11.17 20.30
N TRP A 58 0.87 -10.20 19.46
CA TRP A 58 -0.06 -9.44 18.63
C TRP A 58 -0.81 -10.34 17.64
N MET A 59 -0.13 -11.26 16.96
CA MET A 59 -0.75 -12.23 16.04
C MET A 59 -1.76 -13.14 16.75
N LEU A 60 -1.46 -13.60 17.98
CA LEU A 60 -2.40 -14.36 18.81
C LEU A 60 -3.62 -13.54 19.21
N GLY A 61 -3.42 -12.26 19.53
CA GLY A 61 -4.52 -11.32 19.78
C GLY A 61 -5.42 -11.15 18.57
N CYS A 62 -4.85 -10.93 17.38
CA CYS A 62 -5.60 -10.85 16.13
C CYS A 62 -6.37 -12.15 15.84
N LEU A 63 -5.76 -13.32 16.07
CA LEU A 63 -6.43 -14.61 15.94
C LEU A 63 -7.65 -14.70 16.86
N GLY A 64 -7.50 -14.35 18.14
CA GLY A 64 -8.62 -14.36 19.09
C GLY A 64 -9.75 -13.40 18.68
N LEU A 65 -9.40 -12.19 18.24
CA LEU A 65 -10.38 -11.22 17.75
C LEU A 65 -11.13 -11.70 16.50
N LEU A 66 -10.41 -12.22 15.51
CA LEU A 66 -11.01 -12.75 14.29
C LEU A 66 -11.86 -13.98 14.59
N TRP A 67 -11.43 -14.87 15.48
CA TRP A 67 -12.21 -16.03 15.88
C TRP A 67 -13.57 -15.66 16.50
N LEU A 68 -13.62 -14.56 17.26
CA LEU A 68 -14.83 -14.08 17.90
C LEU A 68 -15.74 -13.25 16.98
N LEU A 69 -15.14 -12.48 16.06
CA LEU A 69 -15.86 -11.47 15.27
C LEU A 69 -16.15 -11.87 13.83
N MET A 70 -15.40 -12.82 13.26
CA MET A 70 -15.52 -13.16 11.85
C MET A 70 -16.85 -13.89 11.60
N PRO A 71 -17.71 -13.38 10.70
CA PRO A 71 -18.95 -14.06 10.33
C PRO A 71 -18.65 -15.43 9.72
N ALA A 72 -19.59 -16.37 9.86
CA ALA A 72 -19.52 -17.62 9.13
C ALA A 72 -19.49 -17.34 7.62
N ASP A 73 -18.63 -18.07 6.89
CA ASP A 73 -18.59 -17.95 5.44
C ASP A 73 -19.98 -18.27 4.87
N PRO A 74 -20.56 -17.40 4.04
CA PRO A 74 -21.79 -17.73 3.35
C PRO A 74 -21.54 -18.98 2.48
N PRO A 75 -22.55 -19.85 2.32
CA PRO A 75 -22.42 -21.01 1.46
C PRO A 75 -22.13 -20.54 0.03
N HIS A 76 -20.87 -20.68 -0.40
CA HIS A 76 -20.48 -20.43 -1.77
C HIS A 76 -20.83 -21.67 -2.58
N ALA A 77 -21.53 -21.49 -3.69
CA ALA A 77 -21.64 -22.56 -4.67
C ALA A 77 -20.23 -22.99 -5.06
N ALA A 78 -19.91 -24.27 -4.90
CA ALA A 78 -18.63 -24.81 -5.35
C ALA A 78 -18.44 -24.38 -6.81
N PRO A 79 -17.33 -23.72 -7.16
CA PRO A 79 -17.07 -23.32 -8.54
C PRO A 79 -17.28 -24.55 -9.42
N GLN A 80 -18.09 -24.42 -10.48
CA GLN A 80 -18.26 -25.50 -11.45
C GLN A 80 -16.93 -25.68 -12.21
N GLY A 81 -16.06 -26.50 -11.63
CA GLY A 81 -14.71 -26.77 -12.11
C GLY A 81 -13.68 -25.73 -11.69
N GLN A 82 -12.44 -26.20 -11.49
CA GLN A 82 -11.26 -25.37 -11.66
C GLN A 82 -11.16 -25.08 -13.16
N GLY A 83 -11.87 -24.06 -13.66
CA GLY A 83 -11.63 -23.57 -15.01
C GLY A 83 -10.13 -23.32 -15.21
N ASN A 84 -9.62 -23.36 -16.44
CA ASN A 84 -8.19 -23.25 -16.73
C ASN A 84 -7.58 -21.99 -16.09
N LEU A 85 -7.00 -22.14 -14.89
CA LEU A 85 -6.48 -21.04 -14.06
C LEU A 85 -5.39 -20.29 -14.80
N LEU A 86 -4.60 -21.00 -15.60
CA LEU A 86 -3.58 -20.41 -16.45
C LEU A 86 -4.21 -19.52 -17.53
N ALA A 87 -5.28 -19.97 -18.18
CA ALA A 87 -5.99 -19.16 -19.17
C ALA A 87 -6.61 -17.90 -18.54
N GLN A 88 -7.16 -18.02 -17.32
CA GLN A 88 -7.69 -16.86 -16.59
C GLN A 88 -6.58 -15.88 -16.20
N HIS A 89 -5.44 -16.39 -15.73
CA HIS A 89 -4.27 -15.58 -15.41
C HIS A 89 -3.78 -14.83 -16.65
N LEU A 90 -3.58 -15.54 -17.76
CA LEU A 90 -3.17 -14.93 -19.04
C LEU A 90 -4.18 -13.88 -19.52
N ALA A 91 -5.48 -14.12 -19.38
CA ALA A 91 -6.51 -13.15 -19.78
C ALA A 91 -6.43 -11.84 -18.97
N ILE A 92 -6.11 -11.92 -17.67
CA ILE A 92 -5.94 -10.74 -16.81
C ILE A 92 -4.75 -9.89 -17.31
N TYR A 93 -3.60 -10.52 -17.53
CA TYR A 93 -2.38 -9.79 -17.93
C TYR A 93 -2.35 -9.40 -19.41
N ALA A 94 -3.13 -10.07 -20.27
CA ALA A 94 -3.32 -9.68 -21.66
C ALA A 94 -4.22 -8.43 -21.81
N SER A 95 -5.05 -8.12 -20.82
CA SER A 95 -5.93 -6.95 -20.85
C SER A 95 -5.21 -5.71 -20.30
N PRO A 96 -4.99 -4.65 -21.10
CA PRO A 96 -4.35 -3.43 -20.63
C PRO A 96 -5.18 -2.71 -19.54
N TYR A 97 -6.50 -2.87 -19.54
CA TYR A 97 -7.40 -2.23 -18.56
C TYR A 97 -7.33 -2.89 -17.17
N LEU A 98 -7.02 -4.18 -17.13
CA LEU A 98 -6.81 -4.93 -15.88
C LEU A 98 -5.36 -4.84 -15.41
N ALA A 99 -4.42 -4.97 -16.34
CA ALA A 99 -2.99 -4.97 -16.04
C ALA A 99 -2.46 -3.59 -15.65
N ALA A 100 -2.94 -2.49 -16.26
CA ALA A 100 -2.36 -1.16 -16.01
C ALA A 100 -2.46 -0.67 -14.56
N PRO A 101 -3.62 -0.76 -13.87
CA PRO A 101 -3.70 -0.43 -12.44
C PRO A 101 -2.76 -1.28 -11.58
N ALA A 102 -2.65 -2.57 -11.88
CA ALA A 102 -1.80 -3.49 -11.13
C ALA A 102 -0.30 -3.24 -11.38
N MET A 103 0.07 -2.88 -12.62
CA MET A 103 1.44 -2.49 -12.98
C MET A 103 1.83 -1.17 -12.31
N GLY A 104 0.92 -0.18 -12.28
CA GLY A 104 1.14 1.05 -11.52
C GLY A 104 1.33 0.75 -10.03
N PHE A 105 0.54 -0.16 -9.47
CA PHE A 105 0.62 -0.54 -8.07
C PHE A 105 1.94 -1.24 -7.71
N VAL A 106 2.44 -2.18 -8.52
CA VAL A 106 3.74 -2.82 -8.22
C VAL A 106 4.87 -1.81 -8.20
N CYS A 107 4.97 -0.92 -9.21
CA CYS A 107 6.00 0.11 -9.27
C CYS A 107 5.96 1.03 -8.04
N TYR A 108 4.74 1.39 -7.60
CA TYR A 108 4.54 2.11 -6.36
C TYR A 108 5.03 1.31 -5.15
N THR A 109 4.60 0.06 -4.98
CA THR A 109 4.94 -0.73 -3.79
C THR A 109 6.44 -1.01 -3.68
N VAL A 110 7.11 -1.36 -4.79
CA VAL A 110 8.58 -1.53 -4.84
C VAL A 110 9.25 -0.25 -4.34
N THR A 111 8.88 0.90 -4.92
CA THR A 111 9.52 2.17 -4.59
C THR A 111 9.21 2.58 -3.15
N TYR A 112 7.97 2.41 -2.71
CA TYR A 112 7.52 2.79 -1.39
C TYR A 112 8.21 1.98 -0.29
N VAL A 113 8.28 0.65 -0.45
CA VAL A 113 8.97 -0.23 0.51
C VAL A 113 10.47 0.03 0.53
N ALA A 114 11.12 0.14 -0.64
CA ALA A 114 12.55 0.43 -0.72
C ALA A 114 12.88 1.75 -0.01
N VAL A 115 12.11 2.81 -0.29
CA VAL A 115 12.33 4.12 0.29
C VAL A 115 12.08 4.11 1.80
N LEU A 116 10.96 3.55 2.28
CA LEU A 116 10.67 3.52 3.72
C LEU A 116 11.67 2.68 4.52
N THR A 117 12.26 1.66 3.89
CA THR A 117 13.18 0.74 4.56
C THR A 117 14.61 1.25 4.55
N LEU A 118 15.08 1.78 3.41
CA LEU A 118 16.48 2.12 3.21
C LEU A 118 16.79 3.59 3.51
N LEU A 119 15.90 4.51 3.12
CA LEU A 119 16.19 5.95 3.19
C LEU A 119 16.46 6.43 4.63
N PRO A 120 15.69 6.05 5.66
CA PRO A 120 15.95 6.50 7.04
C PRO A 120 17.34 6.15 7.58
N ALA A 121 17.97 5.10 7.04
CA ALA A 121 19.30 4.66 7.47
C ALA A 121 20.45 5.43 6.81
N VAL A 122 20.19 6.10 5.69
CA VAL A 122 21.23 6.74 4.85
C VAL A 122 21.09 8.26 4.74
N VAL A 123 19.97 8.83 5.22
CA VAL A 123 19.80 10.29 5.29
C VAL A 123 20.82 10.93 6.24
N THR A 124 20.97 12.26 6.11
CA THR A 124 21.81 13.07 6.99
C THR A 124 21.68 12.66 8.48
N PRO A 125 22.80 12.46 9.20
CA PRO A 125 22.77 12.08 10.61
C PRO A 125 21.86 12.98 11.45
N GLY A 126 21.08 12.37 12.34
CA GLY A 126 20.08 13.05 13.16
C GLY A 126 18.67 13.12 12.54
N TRP A 127 18.52 12.94 11.22
CA TRP A 127 17.22 12.96 10.56
C TRP A 127 16.54 11.59 10.41
N GLY A 128 17.30 10.48 10.51
CA GLY A 128 16.79 9.13 10.25
C GLY A 128 15.55 8.75 11.06
N GLY A 129 15.53 9.02 12.37
CA GLY A 129 14.37 8.75 13.22
C GLY A 129 13.14 9.57 12.82
N PHE A 130 13.33 10.85 12.47
CA PHE A 130 12.25 11.71 11.99
C PHE A 130 11.70 11.20 10.65
N VAL A 131 12.58 10.97 9.67
CA VAL A 131 12.21 10.53 8.32
C VAL A 131 11.50 9.18 8.37
N GLY A 132 12.00 8.22 9.15
CA GLY A 132 11.40 6.89 9.30
C GLY A 132 9.97 6.90 9.83
N VAL A 133 9.63 7.85 10.71
CA VAL A 133 8.26 7.99 11.26
C VAL A 133 7.40 8.89 10.37
N ALA A 134 7.94 10.02 9.91
CA ALA A 134 7.17 11.05 9.23
C ALA A 134 6.76 10.66 7.81
N MET A 135 7.62 9.99 7.05
CA MET A 135 7.30 9.57 5.67
C MET A 135 6.03 8.73 5.57
N PRO A 136 5.87 7.60 6.31
CA PRO A 136 4.67 6.80 6.21
C PRO A 136 3.42 7.55 6.72
N LEU A 137 3.54 8.40 7.74
CA LEU A 137 2.42 9.21 8.23
C LEU A 137 1.98 10.26 7.21
N VAL A 138 2.92 10.97 6.58
CA VAL A 138 2.64 11.94 5.52
C VAL A 138 1.98 11.24 4.34
N SER A 139 2.47 10.08 3.93
CA SER A 139 1.84 9.26 2.88
C SER A 139 0.38 8.97 3.19
N ILE A 140 0.06 8.51 4.42
CA ILE A 140 -1.32 8.25 4.87
C ILE A 140 -2.17 9.51 4.85
N VAL A 141 -1.71 10.58 5.52
CA VAL A 141 -2.46 11.84 5.63
C VAL A 141 -2.77 12.39 4.25
N VAL A 142 -1.78 12.45 3.37
CA VAL A 142 -1.97 12.95 2.00
C VAL A 142 -2.91 12.04 1.21
N SER A 143 -2.76 10.72 1.30
CA SER A 143 -3.63 9.77 0.59
C SER A 143 -5.10 9.92 1.01
N LEU A 144 -5.37 9.96 2.31
CA LEU A 144 -6.71 10.05 2.88
C LEU A 144 -7.35 11.44 2.78
N THR A 145 -6.58 12.49 2.55
CA THR A 145 -7.08 13.87 2.44
C THR A 145 -6.94 14.40 1.02
N PHE A 146 -5.75 14.88 0.66
CA PHE A 146 -5.45 15.52 -0.61
C PHE A 146 -5.67 14.58 -1.81
N GLY A 147 -5.35 13.29 -1.68
CA GLY A 147 -5.61 12.28 -2.70
C GLY A 147 -7.11 12.09 -2.96
N VAL A 148 -7.91 11.94 -1.90
CA VAL A 148 -9.37 11.86 -2.00
C VAL A 148 -9.97 13.12 -2.61
N TRP A 149 -9.49 14.30 -2.19
CA TRP A 149 -9.89 15.57 -2.77
C TRP A 149 -9.54 15.64 -4.26
N LEU A 150 -8.32 15.30 -4.69
CA LEU A 150 -7.94 15.31 -6.10
C LEU A 150 -8.77 14.33 -6.94
N LEU A 151 -9.16 13.18 -6.39
CA LEU A 151 -10.04 12.22 -7.06
C LEU A 151 -11.45 12.78 -7.34
N SER A 152 -11.90 13.83 -6.64
CA SER A 152 -13.17 14.49 -6.99
C SER A 152 -13.06 15.39 -8.22
N TRP A 153 -11.84 15.73 -8.66
CA TRP A 153 -11.59 16.64 -9.80
C TRP A 153 -10.94 15.94 -10.99
N LEU A 154 -10.18 14.87 -10.75
CA LEU A 154 -9.36 14.19 -11.77
C LEU A 154 -9.73 12.73 -11.91
N LYS A 155 -9.59 12.20 -13.14
CA LYS A 155 -9.67 10.76 -13.37
C LYS A 155 -8.52 10.06 -12.66
N ALA A 156 -8.80 8.91 -12.03
CA ALA A 156 -7.85 8.24 -11.15
C ALA A 156 -6.55 7.82 -11.86
N TYR A 157 -6.62 7.37 -13.12
CA TYR A 157 -5.41 7.05 -13.89
C TYR A 157 -4.51 8.27 -14.15
N ARG A 158 -5.09 9.47 -14.34
CA ARG A 158 -4.30 10.71 -14.48
C ARG A 158 -3.66 11.08 -13.15
N LEU A 159 -4.37 10.86 -12.05
CA LEU A 159 -3.84 11.10 -10.72
C LEU A 159 -2.66 10.17 -10.39
N VAL A 160 -2.73 8.90 -10.79
CA VAL A 160 -1.58 7.97 -10.72
C VAL A 160 -0.39 8.50 -11.52
N GLN A 161 -0.60 8.94 -12.77
CA GLN A 161 0.47 9.50 -13.61
C GLN A 161 1.09 10.75 -13.00
N LEU A 162 0.27 11.68 -12.51
CA LEU A 162 0.74 12.89 -11.83
C LEU A 162 1.46 12.58 -10.53
N GLY A 163 0.99 11.59 -9.77
CA GLY A 163 1.67 11.11 -8.56
C GLY A 163 3.05 10.56 -8.86
N PHE A 164 3.20 9.74 -9.91
CA PHE A 164 4.53 9.29 -10.36
C PHE A 164 5.41 10.42 -10.88
N ALA A 165 4.86 11.37 -11.63
CA ALA A 165 5.61 12.55 -12.07
C ALA A 165 6.11 13.38 -10.87
N ALA A 166 5.27 13.59 -9.85
CA ALA A 166 5.65 14.24 -8.61
C ALA A 166 6.69 13.43 -7.83
N ALA A 167 6.60 12.10 -7.82
CA ALA A 167 7.59 11.23 -7.21
C ALA A 167 8.96 11.35 -7.91
N ILE A 168 9.00 11.42 -9.25
CA ILE A 168 10.24 11.64 -10.00
C ILE A 168 10.86 13.00 -9.63
N LEU A 169 10.05 14.07 -9.60
CA LEU A 169 10.53 15.40 -9.22
C LEU A 169 11.04 15.44 -7.77
N ALA A 170 10.32 14.78 -6.85
CA ALA A 170 10.74 14.67 -5.46
C ALA A 170 12.06 13.88 -5.33
N SER A 171 12.24 12.80 -6.08
CA SER A 171 13.49 12.03 -6.12
C SER A 171 14.65 12.84 -6.69
N LEU A 172 14.45 13.65 -7.74
CA LEU A 172 15.47 14.55 -8.26
C LEU A 172 15.82 15.66 -7.24
N GLY A 173 14.81 16.18 -6.54
CA GLY A 173 15.02 17.12 -5.44
C GLY A 173 15.78 16.49 -4.28
N LEU A 174 15.47 15.25 -3.91
CA LEU A 174 16.17 14.48 -2.89
C LEU A 174 17.64 14.27 -3.27
N TRP A 175 17.91 13.92 -4.53
CA TRP A 175 19.26 13.81 -5.07
C TRP A 175 20.02 15.13 -5.00
N ALA A 176 19.39 16.24 -5.41
CA ALA A 176 20.01 17.57 -5.39
C ALA A 176 20.24 18.10 -3.96
N ALA A 177 19.37 17.75 -3.02
CA ALA A 177 19.42 18.16 -1.62
C ALA A 177 20.16 17.15 -0.72
N TRP A 178 20.79 16.12 -1.29
CA TRP A 178 21.41 15.04 -0.52
C TRP A 178 22.45 15.57 0.46
N GLY A 179 22.40 15.11 1.72
CA GLY A 179 23.31 15.56 2.78
C GLY A 179 23.01 16.96 3.35
N GLN A 180 21.92 17.61 2.94
CA GLN A 180 21.55 18.97 3.41
C GLN A 180 20.53 18.95 4.56
N GLY A 181 20.35 17.82 5.25
CA GLY A 181 19.50 17.70 6.44
C GLY A 181 18.02 18.00 6.18
N ALA A 182 17.57 19.20 6.50
CA ALA A 182 16.16 19.57 6.43
C ALA A 182 15.60 19.55 4.99
N ALA A 183 16.39 20.00 4.01
CA ALA A 183 15.96 20.00 2.60
C ALA A 183 15.80 18.57 2.05
N GLU A 184 16.76 17.70 2.37
CA GLU A 184 16.72 16.26 2.08
C GLU A 184 15.45 15.62 2.68
N ALA A 185 15.21 15.86 3.98
CA ALA A 185 14.03 15.35 4.67
C ALA A 185 12.73 15.89 4.03
N GLY A 186 12.69 17.17 3.65
CA GLY A 186 11.55 17.76 2.94
C GLY A 186 11.23 17.04 1.64
N PHE A 187 12.23 16.76 0.80
CA PHE A 187 12.02 16.01 -0.45
C PHE A 187 11.66 14.55 -0.21
N ALA A 188 12.19 13.91 0.85
CA ALA A 188 11.75 12.58 1.26
C ALA A 188 10.26 12.56 1.63
N LEU A 189 9.77 13.55 2.38
CA LEU A 189 8.35 13.69 2.70
C LEU A 189 7.50 13.96 1.45
N CYS A 190 7.97 14.78 0.51
CA CYS A 190 7.31 15.01 -0.77
C CYS A 190 7.22 13.71 -1.60
N LEU A 191 8.27 12.89 -1.61
CA LEU A 191 8.27 11.60 -2.27
C LEU A 191 7.25 10.65 -1.62
N ALA A 192 7.22 10.57 -0.29
CA ALA A 192 6.22 9.78 0.42
C ALA A 192 4.79 10.26 0.16
N ALA A 193 4.55 11.57 0.14
CA ALA A 193 3.26 12.18 -0.19
C ALA A 193 2.80 11.78 -1.61
N ALA A 194 3.69 11.90 -2.60
CA ALA A 194 3.41 11.55 -3.98
C ALA A 194 3.06 10.06 -4.14
N LEU A 195 3.83 9.17 -3.49
CA LEU A 195 3.56 7.74 -3.48
C LEU A 195 2.25 7.39 -2.75
N GLY A 196 1.91 8.10 -1.67
CA GLY A 196 0.61 7.98 -1.00
C GLY A 196 -0.58 8.30 -1.90
N VAL A 197 -0.46 9.32 -2.76
CA VAL A 197 -1.46 9.62 -3.80
C VAL A 197 -1.57 8.48 -4.81
N VAL A 198 -0.43 7.95 -5.29
CA VAL A 198 -0.40 6.83 -6.24
C VAL A 198 -1.12 5.60 -5.66
N GLN A 199 -0.88 5.28 -4.39
CA GLN A 199 -1.51 4.16 -3.70
C GLN A 199 -3.04 4.21 -3.80
N GLY A 200 -3.65 5.30 -3.34
CA GLY A 200 -5.10 5.47 -3.32
C GLY A 200 -5.69 5.57 -4.74
N ALA A 201 -5.03 6.31 -5.62
CA ALA A 201 -5.47 6.49 -7.00
C ALA A 201 -5.43 5.18 -7.82
N SER A 202 -4.52 4.25 -7.50
CA SER A 202 -4.42 2.96 -8.20
C SER A 202 -5.66 2.10 -7.98
N PHE A 203 -6.15 1.98 -6.74
CA PHE A 203 -7.41 1.29 -6.44
C PHE A 203 -8.63 1.98 -7.07
N ALA A 204 -8.67 3.31 -7.04
CA ALA A 204 -9.73 4.06 -7.71
C ALA A 204 -9.70 3.88 -9.24
N SER A 205 -8.51 3.78 -9.84
CA SER A 205 -8.35 3.57 -11.28
C SER A 205 -8.85 2.21 -11.74
N LEU A 206 -8.66 1.17 -10.91
CA LEU A 206 -9.22 -0.16 -11.17
C LEU A 206 -10.75 -0.08 -11.30
N ALA A 207 -11.42 0.58 -10.34
CA ALA A 207 -12.87 0.72 -10.35
C ALA A 207 -13.38 1.58 -11.52
N GLN A 208 -12.64 2.61 -11.92
CA GLN A 208 -13.01 3.49 -13.04
C GLN A 208 -12.81 2.83 -14.42
N LEU A 209 -11.79 1.99 -14.57
CA LEU A 209 -11.48 1.33 -15.84
C LEU A 209 -12.30 0.04 -16.05
N ASN A 210 -12.80 -0.57 -14.98
CA ASN A 210 -13.48 -1.87 -15.03
C ASN A 210 -14.91 -1.77 -14.46
N PRO A 211 -15.93 -1.54 -15.31
CA PRO A 211 -17.31 -1.35 -14.86
C PRO A 211 -18.00 -2.66 -14.43
N SER A 212 -17.53 -3.83 -14.90
CA SER A 212 -18.08 -5.12 -14.47
C SER A 212 -17.54 -5.52 -13.08
N ALA A 213 -18.39 -6.15 -12.26
CA ALA A 213 -17.98 -6.60 -10.92
C ALA A 213 -16.93 -7.72 -10.99
N GLU A 214 -17.02 -8.57 -12.00
CA GLU A 214 -16.08 -9.67 -12.24
C GLU A 214 -14.69 -9.15 -12.62
N ASP A 215 -14.59 -8.16 -13.50
CA ASP A 215 -13.31 -7.56 -13.89
C ASP A 215 -12.67 -6.80 -12.71
N ARG A 216 -13.47 -6.13 -11.87
CA ARG A 216 -12.95 -5.53 -10.63
C ARG A 216 -12.39 -6.57 -9.68
N ALA A 217 -13.06 -7.71 -9.51
CA ALA A 217 -12.57 -8.78 -8.65
C ALA A 217 -11.25 -9.36 -9.19
N ARG A 218 -11.18 -9.62 -10.50
CA ARG A 218 -9.96 -10.12 -11.18
C ARG A 218 -8.81 -9.12 -11.07
N GLY A 219 -9.06 -7.85 -11.35
CA GLY A 219 -8.03 -6.81 -11.25
C GLY A 219 -7.61 -6.49 -9.81
N ALA A 220 -8.51 -6.63 -8.83
CA ALA A 220 -8.14 -6.53 -7.41
C ALA A 220 -7.21 -7.69 -6.99
N GLY A 221 -7.47 -8.90 -7.50
CA GLY A 221 -6.56 -10.04 -7.36
C GLY A 221 -5.19 -9.77 -7.99
N ALA A 222 -5.15 -9.18 -9.19
CA ALA A 222 -3.90 -8.79 -9.83
C ALA A 222 -3.12 -7.74 -9.01
N ILE A 223 -3.80 -6.70 -8.50
CA ILE A 223 -3.20 -5.70 -7.61
C ILE A 223 -2.63 -6.37 -6.35
N ALA A 224 -3.34 -7.32 -5.75
CA ALA A 224 -2.86 -8.02 -4.56
C ALA A 224 -1.60 -8.85 -4.87
N GLN A 225 -1.58 -9.61 -5.97
CA GLN A 225 -0.43 -10.41 -6.38
C GLN A 225 0.79 -9.54 -6.71
N LEU A 226 0.60 -8.50 -7.52
CA LEU A 226 1.66 -7.59 -7.93
C LEU A 226 2.11 -6.68 -6.78
N GLY A 227 1.22 -6.35 -5.85
CA GLY A 227 1.57 -5.69 -4.60
C GLY A 227 2.46 -6.55 -3.71
N ASP A 228 2.09 -7.83 -3.49
CA ASP A 228 2.91 -8.78 -2.73
C ASP A 228 4.30 -8.93 -3.39
N LEU A 229 4.36 -9.07 -4.72
CA LEU A 229 5.61 -9.08 -5.49
C LEU A 229 6.44 -7.82 -5.22
N GLY A 230 5.84 -6.65 -5.34
CA GLY A 230 6.55 -5.39 -5.17
C GLY A 230 7.08 -5.18 -3.75
N THR A 231 6.30 -5.57 -2.73
CA THR A 231 6.77 -5.53 -1.33
C THR A 231 7.91 -6.51 -1.03
N THR A 232 8.07 -7.56 -1.84
CA THR A 232 9.14 -8.56 -1.67
C THR A 232 10.43 -8.13 -2.37
N THR A 233 10.33 -7.43 -3.50
CA THR A 233 11.49 -7.07 -4.33
C THR A 233 12.02 -5.65 -4.09
N GLY A 234 11.24 -4.80 -3.41
CA GLY A 234 11.67 -3.47 -2.97
C GLY A 234 12.48 -3.53 -1.69
#